data_AF-A0A835XE45-F1
#
_entry.id   AF-A0A835XE45-F1
#
_cell.length_a   1.000
_cell.length_b   1.000
_cell.length_c   1.000
_cell.angle_alpha   90.00
_cell.angle_beta   90.00
_cell.angle_gamma   90.00
#
_symmetry.space_group_name_H-M   'P 1'
#
loop_
_entity.id
_entity.type
_entity.pdbx_description
1 polymer ?
#
loop_
_entity_poly.entity_id
_entity_poly.type
_entity_poly.pdbx_seq_one_letter_code
_entity_poly.pdbx_strand_id
1 'polypeptide(L)'
;MQKVDYNARDEYAMIQNYKVLQDCFNKLKIDKYVEVAKLVKGRPLDNMEFMQWFKAYWDQVTVGQPIADYDGPSRRRICKTGDMKQSGSGPAPRGGAIKAAGAVASAPRAAPAAASRAPAAAGKIASPGDRDQMDKLNHQLEDLRIKADGYEKEKDFYYSKLRDVELLCQTPVICDMSIMRKVQEILYAATSEDGNRIMRETQVEIAGREYTEEELSQES
;
A
#
# COMPACT_ATOMS: atom_id res chain seq x y z
N MET A 1 13.02 23.66 0.76
CA MET A 1 13.19 22.42 1.55
C MET A 1 13.08 22.64 3.04
N GLN A 2 13.73 23.65 3.65
CA GLN A 2 13.64 23.91 5.10
C GLN A 2 12.21 24.14 5.63
N LYS A 3 11.30 24.66 4.79
CA LYS A 3 9.88 24.84 5.14
C LYS A 3 9.04 23.56 5.10
N VAL A 4 9.57 22.48 4.54
CA VAL A 4 8.88 21.19 4.42
C VAL A 4 9.17 20.36 5.66
N ASP A 5 8.13 19.86 6.29
CA ASP A 5 8.18 18.93 7.42
C ASP A 5 8.15 17.48 6.92
N TYR A 6 9.30 16.81 6.97
CA TYR A 6 9.46 15.49 6.34
C TYR A 6 8.68 14.39 7.07
N ASN A 7 8.62 14.47 8.40
CA ASN A 7 7.92 13.49 9.25
C ASN A 7 6.54 14.00 9.72
N ALA A 8 5.86 14.82 8.91
CA ALA A 8 4.50 15.29 9.20
C ALA A 8 3.53 14.10 9.38
N ARG A 9 2.81 14.06 10.52
CA ARG A 9 1.83 13.00 10.84
C ARG A 9 0.40 13.51 11.01
N ASP A 10 0.25 14.80 11.28
CA ASP A 10 -1.02 15.48 11.45
C ASP A 10 -1.45 16.19 10.17
N GLU A 11 -2.77 16.27 9.95
CA GLU A 11 -3.34 16.92 8.77
C GLU A 11 -2.88 18.38 8.63
N TYR A 12 -2.74 19.09 9.75
CA TYR A 12 -2.30 20.48 9.75
C TYR A 12 -0.89 20.64 9.18
N ALA A 13 0.09 19.85 9.63
CA ALA A 13 1.45 19.91 9.08
C ALA A 13 1.49 19.45 7.60
N MET A 14 0.70 18.44 7.22
CA MET A 14 0.59 18.02 5.82
C MET A 14 0.05 19.14 4.93
N ILE A 15 -0.98 19.88 5.37
CA ILE A 15 -1.52 21.04 4.64
C ILE A 15 -0.43 22.10 4.44
N GLN A 16 0.42 22.35 5.44
CA GLN A 16 1.53 23.31 5.29
C GLN A 16 2.55 22.84 4.24
N ASN A 17 2.86 21.54 4.18
CA ASN A 17 3.71 20.99 3.12
C ASN A 17 3.10 21.20 1.73
N TYR A 18 1.78 20.97 1.58
CA TYR A 18 1.08 21.21 0.32
C TYR A 18 1.04 22.70 -0.08
N LYS A 19 1.03 23.63 0.87
CA LYS A 19 1.19 25.07 0.55
C LYS A 19 2.55 25.37 -0.06
N VAL A 20 3.62 24.77 0.46
CA VAL A 20 4.97 24.92 -0.12
C VAL A 20 4.99 24.37 -1.56
N LEU A 21 4.29 23.26 -1.81
CA LEU A 21 4.15 22.70 -3.17
C LEU A 21 3.37 23.64 -4.10
N GLN A 22 2.25 24.20 -3.65
CA GLN A 22 1.45 25.16 -4.42
C GLN A 22 2.26 26.43 -4.75
N ASP A 23 3.07 26.93 -3.81
CA ASP A 23 3.98 28.04 -4.07
C ASP A 23 4.99 27.71 -5.18
N CYS A 24 5.50 26.48 -5.22
CA CYS A 24 6.37 26.01 -6.29
C CYS A 24 5.62 25.95 -7.63
N PHE A 25 4.39 25.45 -7.66
CA PHE A 25 3.57 25.41 -8.89
C PHE A 25 3.29 26.81 -9.42
N ASN A 26 2.95 27.74 -8.54
CA ASN A 26 2.73 29.14 -8.90
C ASN A 26 3.98 29.82 -9.48
N LYS A 27 5.17 29.52 -8.93
CA LYS A 27 6.45 30.02 -9.44
C LYS A 27 6.80 29.43 -10.81
N LEU A 28 6.54 28.15 -11.01
CA LEU A 28 6.80 27.43 -12.25
C LEU A 28 5.66 27.56 -13.28
N LYS A 29 4.60 28.32 -12.95
CA LYS A 29 3.41 28.52 -13.79
C LYS A 29 2.73 27.21 -14.20
N ILE A 30 2.70 26.25 -13.29
CA ILE A 30 2.01 24.97 -13.48
C ILE A 30 0.55 25.15 -13.08
N ASP A 31 -0.35 25.18 -14.07
CA ASP A 31 -1.80 25.38 -13.88
C ASP A 31 -2.53 24.04 -13.62
N LYS A 32 -2.07 23.31 -12.60
CA LYS A 32 -2.76 22.10 -12.12
C LYS A 32 -3.50 22.41 -10.83
N TYR A 33 -4.81 22.21 -10.87
CA TYR A 33 -5.61 22.19 -9.65
C TYR A 33 -5.32 20.95 -8.80
N VAL A 34 -5.02 21.18 -7.52
CA VAL A 34 -4.67 20.14 -6.53
C VAL A 34 -5.65 20.16 -5.37
N GLU A 35 -6.41 19.08 -5.19
CA GLU A 35 -7.40 18.93 -4.11
C GLU A 35 -6.76 18.54 -2.77
N VAL A 36 -6.01 19.48 -2.17
CA VAL A 36 -5.23 19.25 -0.93
C VAL A 36 -6.05 18.60 0.19
N ALA A 37 -7.31 19.00 0.39
CA ALA A 37 -8.16 18.46 1.44
C ALA A 37 -8.44 16.95 1.28
N LYS A 38 -8.46 16.44 0.05
CA LYS A 38 -8.64 14.99 -0.22
C LYS A 38 -7.32 14.24 -0.10
N LEU A 39 -6.23 14.85 -0.57
CA LEU A 39 -4.89 14.25 -0.52
C LEU A 39 -4.39 14.07 0.93
N VAL A 40 -4.59 15.10 1.77
CA VAL A 40 -4.18 15.07 3.18
C VAL A 40 -4.96 14.01 3.98
N LYS A 41 -6.20 13.72 3.59
CA LYS A 41 -7.01 12.65 4.19
C LYS A 41 -6.59 11.25 3.74
N GLY A 42 -5.57 11.12 2.90
CA GLY A 42 -5.07 9.83 2.45
C GLY A 42 -6.01 9.10 1.51
N ARG A 43 -6.94 9.79 0.84
CA ARG A 43 -7.89 9.13 -0.09
C ARG A 43 -7.12 8.48 -1.24
N PRO A 44 -7.23 7.16 -1.44
CA PRO A 44 -6.34 6.43 -2.34
C PRO A 44 -6.51 6.82 -3.80
N LEU A 45 -7.75 7.03 -4.28
CA LEU A 45 -8.02 7.42 -5.67
C LEU A 45 -7.48 8.83 -5.98
N ASP A 46 -7.76 9.80 -5.12
CA ASP A 46 -7.29 11.18 -5.31
C ASP A 46 -5.74 11.25 -5.28
N ASN A 47 -5.11 10.53 -4.34
CA ASN A 47 -3.65 10.45 -4.25
C ASN A 47 -3.03 9.75 -5.47
N MET A 48 -3.64 8.68 -5.95
CA MET A 48 -3.17 7.97 -7.14
C MET A 48 -3.29 8.84 -8.40
N GLU A 49 -4.42 9.50 -8.61
CA GLU A 49 -4.62 10.41 -9.74
C GLU A 49 -3.58 11.54 -9.73
N PHE A 50 -3.34 12.14 -8.55
CA PHE A 50 -2.31 13.17 -8.39
C PHE A 50 -0.91 12.63 -8.74
N MET A 51 -0.54 11.44 -8.28
CA MET A 51 0.76 10.83 -8.56
C MET A 51 0.93 10.46 -10.04
N GLN A 52 -0.13 9.97 -10.70
CA GLN A 52 -0.11 9.68 -12.14
C GLN A 52 0.13 10.95 -12.95
N TRP A 53 -0.61 12.01 -12.66
CA TRP A 53 -0.40 13.31 -13.30
C TRP A 53 1.02 13.84 -13.02
N PHE A 54 1.50 13.74 -11.78
CA PHE A 54 2.82 14.23 -11.40
C PHE A 54 3.94 13.49 -12.14
N LYS A 55 3.81 12.17 -12.32
CA LYS A 55 4.74 11.36 -13.12
C LYS A 55 4.70 11.75 -14.60
N ALA A 56 3.52 11.94 -15.18
CA ALA A 56 3.40 12.38 -16.57
C ALA A 56 4.03 13.76 -16.79
N TYR A 57 3.80 14.71 -15.87
CA TYR A 57 4.45 16.02 -15.89
C TYR A 57 5.98 15.89 -15.78
N TRP A 58 6.46 15.07 -14.86
CA TRP A 58 7.90 14.80 -14.70
C TRP A 58 8.53 14.27 -15.99
N ASP A 59 7.90 13.29 -16.63
CA ASP A 59 8.40 12.69 -17.87
C ASP A 59 8.43 13.70 -19.00
N GLN A 60 7.43 14.57 -19.09
CA GLN A 60 7.37 15.63 -20.09
C GLN A 60 8.51 16.66 -19.91
N VAL A 61 8.82 17.03 -18.66
CA VAL A 61 9.88 18.02 -18.37
C VAL A 61 11.27 17.43 -18.51
N THR A 62 11.46 16.16 -18.10
CA THR A 62 12.77 15.49 -18.13
C THR A 62 13.01 14.73 -19.44
N VAL A 63 12.03 14.67 -20.34
CA VAL A 63 12.08 13.88 -21.58
C VAL A 63 12.44 12.40 -21.27
N GLY A 64 11.97 11.90 -20.12
CA GLY A 64 12.27 10.55 -19.63
C GLY A 64 13.73 10.31 -19.20
N GLN A 65 14.56 11.35 -19.13
CA GLN A 65 15.96 11.21 -18.72
C GLN A 65 16.11 11.20 -17.19
N PRO A 66 16.97 10.33 -16.64
CA PRO A 66 17.26 10.34 -15.21
C PRO A 66 18.03 11.62 -14.83
N ILE A 67 17.65 12.23 -13.71
CA ILE A 67 18.40 13.36 -13.16
C ILE A 67 19.63 12.83 -12.42
N ALA A 68 20.80 12.93 -13.06
CA ALA A 68 22.06 12.39 -12.52
C ALA A 68 22.50 13.04 -11.20
N ASP A 69 22.17 14.31 -10.99
CA ASP A 69 22.72 15.12 -9.89
C ASP A 69 21.76 15.32 -8.69
N TYR A 70 20.66 14.57 -8.63
CA TYR A 70 19.68 14.71 -7.55
C TYR A 70 19.88 13.70 -6.41
N ASP A 71 20.51 14.15 -5.32
CA ASP A 71 20.64 13.37 -4.08
C ASP A 71 19.45 13.59 -3.13
N GLY A 72 18.45 12.73 -3.21
CA GLY A 72 17.26 12.74 -2.34
C GLY A 72 17.59 12.70 -0.83
N PRO A 73 18.37 11.71 -0.33
CA PRO A 73 18.81 11.64 1.06
C PRO A 73 19.41 12.94 1.62
N SER A 74 20.33 13.59 0.91
CA SER A 74 20.92 14.84 1.40
C SER A 74 19.93 16.00 1.41
N ARG A 75 19.01 16.06 0.44
CA ARG A 75 17.93 17.05 0.41
C ARG A 75 16.90 16.85 1.53
N ARG A 76 16.71 15.63 2.01
CA ARG A 76 15.83 15.34 3.15
C ARG A 76 16.40 15.84 4.47
N ARG A 77 17.71 15.73 4.69
CA ARG A 77 18.36 16.20 5.93
C ARG A 77 18.17 17.70 6.20
N ILE A 78 17.99 18.50 5.16
CA ILE A 78 17.74 19.95 5.27
C ILE A 78 16.26 20.32 5.41
N CYS A 79 15.34 19.33 5.43
CA CYS A 79 13.93 19.54 5.74
C CYS A 79 13.70 19.63 7.26
N LYS A 80 12.62 20.32 7.65
CA LYS A 80 12.14 20.27 9.03
C LYS A 80 11.83 18.81 9.38
N THR A 81 12.28 18.38 10.58
CA THR A 81 12.22 16.99 11.07
C THR A 81 12.92 15.92 10.20
N GLY A 82 13.68 16.30 9.15
CA GLY A 82 14.29 15.35 8.21
C GLY A 82 15.53 14.62 8.72
N ASP A 83 16.05 14.98 9.90
CA ASP A 83 17.15 14.28 10.55
C ASP A 83 16.67 12.98 11.21
N MET A 84 16.88 11.86 10.50
CA MET A 84 16.55 10.51 10.97
C MET A 84 17.24 10.13 12.30
N LYS A 85 18.23 10.90 12.77
CA LYS A 85 18.89 10.69 14.07
C LYS A 85 17.96 10.91 15.28
N GLN A 86 16.78 11.49 15.10
CA GLN A 86 15.84 11.77 16.20
C GLN A 86 14.51 10.99 16.12
N SER A 87 14.30 10.16 15.09
CA SER A 87 13.13 9.27 14.97
C SER A 87 13.47 7.81 15.32
N GLY A 88 14.35 7.62 16.30
CA GLY A 88 14.57 6.32 16.92
C GLY A 88 13.40 5.97 17.83
N SER A 89 12.57 5.03 17.40
CA SER A 89 11.74 4.20 18.27
C SER A 89 12.64 3.45 19.26
N GLY A 90 12.95 4.09 20.39
CA GLY A 90 13.54 3.46 21.57
C GLY A 90 12.46 3.20 22.63
N PRO A 91 12.59 2.18 23.49
CA PRO A 91 11.59 1.89 24.51
C PRO A 91 11.56 3.03 25.53
N ALA A 92 10.38 3.59 25.79
CA ALA A 92 10.20 4.60 26.80
C ALA A 92 10.56 4.05 28.20
N PRO A 93 11.43 4.72 28.99
CA PRO A 93 11.57 4.38 30.39
C PRO A 93 10.38 4.96 31.16
N ARG A 94 9.67 4.07 31.86
CA ARG A 94 8.70 4.42 32.90
C ARG A 94 9.42 5.25 33.98
N GLY A 95 8.97 6.47 34.19
CA GLY A 95 9.40 7.33 35.29
C GLY A 95 8.28 8.29 35.63
N GLY A 96 7.54 7.98 36.70
CA GLY A 96 6.44 8.80 37.18
C GLY A 96 6.91 10.12 37.78
N ALA A 97 6.10 11.16 37.60
CA ALA A 97 5.99 12.26 38.55
C ALA A 97 4.68 13.00 38.29
N ILE A 98 3.76 12.82 39.22
CA ILE A 98 2.51 13.55 39.36
C ILE A 98 2.87 14.97 39.82
N LYS A 99 2.42 16.02 39.11
CA LYS A 99 2.11 17.31 39.73
C LYS A 99 0.88 17.94 39.08
N ALA A 100 -0.15 18.08 39.90
CA ALA A 100 -1.33 18.89 39.68
C ALA A 100 -1.11 20.32 40.23
N ALA A 101 -1.78 21.29 39.60
CA ALA A 101 -2.34 22.56 40.12
C ALA A 101 -2.42 23.54 38.93
N GLY A 102 -3.62 23.91 38.46
CA GLY A 102 -4.38 25.10 38.89
C GLY A 102 -4.11 26.24 37.87
N ALA A 103 -4.99 27.15 37.47
CA ALA A 103 -6.39 27.45 37.73
C ALA A 103 -6.82 28.53 36.68
N VAL A 104 -8.12 28.55 36.33
CA VAL A 104 -9.02 29.68 35.96
C VAL A 104 -8.77 30.68 34.81
N ALA A 105 -9.87 30.89 34.05
CA ALA A 105 -10.38 32.11 33.35
C ALA A 105 -9.64 32.60 32.08
N SER A 106 -10.25 33.10 31.01
CA SER A 106 -11.62 33.54 30.66
C SER A 106 -11.74 33.68 29.12
N ALA A 107 -12.96 33.58 28.58
CA ALA A 107 -13.32 33.88 27.18
C ALA A 107 -13.58 35.39 26.96
N PRO A 108 -14.16 35.84 25.82
CA PRO A 108 -13.59 35.95 24.46
C PRO A 108 -13.59 37.43 23.98
N ARG A 109 -12.96 37.75 22.83
CA ARG A 109 -13.23 39.02 22.14
C ARG A 109 -13.21 38.88 20.62
N ALA A 110 -14.24 39.44 20.00
CA ALA A 110 -14.61 39.31 18.60
C ALA A 110 -14.10 40.46 17.69
N ALA A 111 -13.77 40.07 16.45
CA ALA A 111 -14.03 40.70 15.12
C ALA A 111 -13.41 42.09 14.78
N PRO A 112 -13.45 42.60 13.51
CA PRO A 112 -13.97 42.03 12.24
C PRO A 112 -13.11 42.29 10.95
N ALA A 113 -13.67 41.87 9.79
CA ALA A 113 -13.45 42.33 8.39
C ALA A 113 -12.23 41.74 7.62
N ALA A 114 -12.31 41.37 6.34
CA ALA A 114 -13.22 41.77 5.26
C ALA A 114 -13.44 40.63 4.25
N ALA A 115 -14.67 40.57 3.70
CA ALA A 115 -15.07 39.71 2.61
C ALA A 115 -15.01 40.48 1.29
N SER A 116 -14.43 39.88 0.24
CA SER A 116 -14.55 40.34 -1.14
C SER A 116 -14.98 39.17 -2.02
N ARG A 117 -16.11 39.33 -2.72
CA ARG A 117 -16.76 38.37 -3.62
C ARG A 117 -16.24 38.49 -5.06
N ALA A 118 -16.33 37.35 -5.76
CA ALA A 118 -16.63 37.13 -7.20
C ALA A 118 -15.46 37.04 -8.21
N PRO A 119 -15.65 36.38 -9.40
CA PRO A 119 -16.64 35.35 -9.82
C PRO A 119 -15.98 34.04 -10.33
N ALA A 120 -16.75 32.94 -10.35
CA ALA A 120 -16.33 31.66 -10.94
C ALA A 120 -16.83 31.53 -12.39
N ALA A 121 -15.93 31.19 -13.32
CA ALA A 121 -16.24 30.84 -14.70
C ALA A 121 -16.30 29.32 -14.89
N ALA A 122 -17.42 28.88 -15.47
CA ALA A 122 -17.75 27.60 -16.11
C ALA A 122 -16.70 26.46 -16.12
N GLY A 123 -16.99 25.38 -15.39
CA GLY A 123 -16.47 24.03 -15.65
C GLY A 123 -17.64 23.12 -16.08
N LYS A 124 -17.53 22.49 -17.25
CA LYS A 124 -18.53 21.56 -17.81
C LYS A 124 -18.89 20.49 -16.78
N ILE A 125 -20.18 20.42 -16.43
CA ILE A 125 -20.74 19.40 -15.56
C ILE A 125 -20.78 18.10 -16.37
N ALA A 126 -20.03 17.07 -15.95
CA ALA A 126 -20.13 15.72 -16.51
C ALA A 126 -21.58 15.25 -16.48
N SER A 127 -22.05 14.60 -17.55
CA SER A 127 -23.43 14.16 -17.67
C SER A 127 -23.76 13.19 -16.52
N PRO A 128 -24.97 13.19 -15.95
CA PRO A 128 -25.35 12.29 -14.85
C PRO A 128 -25.02 10.81 -15.15
N GLY A 129 -25.15 10.38 -16.40
CA GLY A 129 -24.81 9.01 -16.84
C GLY A 129 -23.31 8.68 -16.79
N ASP A 130 -22.43 9.66 -17.00
CA ASP A 130 -20.98 9.45 -16.95
C ASP A 130 -20.49 9.25 -15.51
N ARG A 131 -21.15 9.92 -14.54
CA ARG A 131 -20.84 9.77 -13.11
C ARG A 131 -21.29 8.42 -12.57
N ASP A 132 -22.49 7.96 -12.95
CA ASP A 132 -22.98 6.63 -12.57
C ASP A 132 -22.11 5.51 -13.14
N GLN A 133 -21.58 5.67 -14.36
CA GLN A 133 -20.66 4.71 -14.95
C GLN A 133 -19.29 4.73 -14.26
N MET A 134 -18.79 5.92 -13.91
CA MET A 134 -17.53 6.07 -13.18
C MET A 134 -17.63 5.47 -11.77
N ASP A 135 -18.76 5.64 -11.08
CA ASP A 135 -19.00 5.04 -9.76
C ASP A 135 -19.10 3.51 -9.83
N LYS A 136 -19.77 2.96 -10.85
CA LYS A 136 -19.82 1.51 -11.09
C LYS A 136 -18.43 0.92 -11.36
N LEU A 137 -17.63 1.58 -12.20
CA LEU A 137 -16.27 1.15 -12.50
C LEU A 137 -15.37 1.22 -11.26
N ASN A 138 -15.49 2.28 -10.46
CA ASN A 138 -14.77 2.40 -9.20
C ASN A 138 -15.15 1.29 -8.21
N HIS A 139 -16.43 0.93 -8.13
CA HIS A 139 -16.88 -0.19 -7.29
C HIS A 139 -16.31 -1.53 -7.76
N GLN A 140 -16.31 -1.78 -9.07
CA GLN A 140 -15.69 -2.98 -9.64
C GLN A 140 -14.19 -3.04 -9.40
N LEU A 141 -13.49 -1.91 -9.47
CA LEU A 141 -12.06 -1.84 -9.15
C LEU A 141 -11.79 -2.17 -7.68
N GLU A 142 -12.60 -1.64 -6.76
CA GLU A 142 -12.47 -1.94 -5.34
C GLU A 142 -12.78 -3.42 -5.05
N ASP A 143 -13.85 -3.97 -5.63
CA ASP A 143 -14.20 -5.39 -5.48
C ASP A 143 -13.10 -6.31 -6.01
N LEU A 144 -12.53 -5.99 -7.18
CA LEU A 144 -11.42 -6.74 -7.75
C LEU A 144 -10.17 -6.63 -6.88
N ARG A 145 -9.91 -5.46 -6.30
CA ARG A 145 -8.80 -5.25 -5.38
C ARG A 145 -8.95 -6.10 -4.11
N ILE A 146 -10.13 -6.09 -3.49
CA ILE A 146 -10.42 -6.90 -2.31
C ILE A 146 -10.26 -8.40 -2.64
N LYS A 147 -10.74 -8.84 -3.81
CA LYS A 147 -10.56 -10.23 -4.26
C LYS A 147 -9.09 -10.57 -4.49
N ALA A 148 -8.33 -9.68 -5.13
CA ALA A 148 -6.89 -9.87 -5.34
C ALA A 148 -6.14 -10.00 -4.01
N ASP A 149 -6.40 -9.10 -3.05
CA ASP A 149 -5.84 -9.17 -1.70
C ASP A 149 -6.25 -10.47 -0.97
N GLY A 150 -7.48 -10.95 -1.21
CA GLY A 150 -7.96 -12.25 -0.74
C GLY A 150 -7.15 -13.42 -1.33
N TYR A 151 -6.99 -13.44 -2.65
CA TYR A 151 -6.21 -14.47 -3.35
C TYR A 151 -4.73 -14.45 -2.96
N GLU A 152 -4.13 -13.28 -2.71
CA GLU A 152 -2.75 -13.20 -2.22
C GLU A 152 -2.60 -13.86 -0.85
N LYS A 153 -3.54 -13.62 0.07
CA LYS A 153 -3.53 -14.27 1.39
C LYS A 153 -3.74 -15.78 1.28
N GLU A 154 -4.64 -16.24 0.42
CA GLU A 154 -4.87 -17.67 0.19
C GLU A 154 -3.63 -18.33 -0.43
N LYS A 155 -3.01 -17.69 -1.43
CA LYS A 155 -1.76 -18.16 -2.05
C LYS A 155 -0.65 -18.29 -1.01
N ASP A 156 -0.44 -17.27 -0.18
CA ASP A 156 0.58 -17.29 0.85
C ASP A 156 0.28 -18.36 1.92
N PHE A 157 -1.00 -18.56 2.25
CA PHE A 157 -1.45 -19.62 3.16
C PHE A 157 -1.12 -21.02 2.63
N TYR A 158 -1.47 -21.33 1.37
CA TYR A 158 -1.15 -22.61 0.76
C TYR A 158 0.35 -22.79 0.56
N TYR A 159 1.05 -21.74 0.13
CA TYR A 159 2.51 -21.76 -0.01
C TYR A 159 3.21 -22.06 1.31
N SER A 160 2.81 -21.42 2.42
CA SER A 160 3.40 -21.70 3.73
C SER A 160 3.21 -23.15 4.15
N LYS A 161 2.00 -23.72 3.95
CA LYS A 161 1.73 -25.14 4.26
C LYS A 161 2.59 -26.08 3.42
N LEU A 162 2.66 -25.85 2.11
CA LEU A 162 3.47 -26.66 1.21
C LEU A 162 4.96 -26.52 1.55
N ARG A 163 5.41 -25.34 1.97
CA ARG A 163 6.79 -25.11 2.39
C ARG A 163 7.14 -25.87 3.68
N ASP A 164 6.22 -25.92 4.64
CA ASP A 164 6.40 -26.70 5.87
C ASP A 164 6.49 -28.21 5.56
N VAL A 165 5.63 -28.71 4.66
CA VAL A 165 5.67 -30.10 4.17
C VAL A 165 6.98 -30.39 3.45
N GLU A 166 7.42 -29.50 2.55
CA GLU A 166 8.67 -29.63 1.81
C GLU A 166 9.88 -29.72 2.76
N LEU A 167 9.92 -28.84 3.77
CA LEU A 167 11.00 -28.83 4.77
C LEU A 167 11.01 -30.13 5.59
N LEU A 168 9.84 -30.64 5.96
CA LEU A 168 9.73 -31.94 6.62
C LEU A 168 10.29 -33.07 5.74
N CYS A 169 9.91 -33.10 4.46
CA CYS A 169 10.43 -34.10 3.52
C CYS A 169 11.96 -33.97 3.29
N GLN A 170 12.54 -32.77 3.45
CA GLN A 170 13.99 -32.53 3.35
C GLN A 170 14.77 -32.91 4.63
N THR A 171 14.09 -33.28 5.71
CA THR A 171 14.74 -33.62 6.99
C THR A 171 15.59 -34.89 6.84
N PRO A 172 16.85 -34.90 7.33
CA PRO A 172 17.68 -36.11 7.34
C PRO A 172 16.92 -37.28 7.99
N VAL A 173 17.08 -38.51 7.46
CA VAL A 173 16.31 -39.72 7.81
C VAL A 173 14.92 -39.80 7.16
N ILE A 174 14.19 -38.68 7.03
CA ILE A 174 12.86 -38.66 6.39
C ILE A 174 12.99 -38.65 4.86
N CYS A 175 13.96 -37.92 4.32
CA CYS A 175 14.15 -37.75 2.88
C CYS A 175 14.45 -39.06 2.12
N ASP A 176 14.96 -40.08 2.81
CA ASP A 176 15.31 -41.38 2.22
C ASP A 176 14.12 -42.35 2.14
N MET A 177 12.99 -42.02 2.78
CA MET A 177 11.77 -42.82 2.69
C MET A 177 11.19 -42.73 1.27
N SER A 178 10.86 -43.88 0.67
CA SER A 178 10.33 -43.96 -0.70
C SER A 178 9.12 -43.05 -0.92
N ILE A 179 8.17 -43.07 0.01
CA ILE A 179 6.97 -42.23 -0.03
C ILE A 179 7.31 -40.73 0.07
N MET A 180 8.31 -40.35 0.87
CA MET A 180 8.69 -38.94 1.02
C MET A 180 9.36 -38.41 -0.26
N ARG A 181 10.12 -39.26 -0.96
CA ARG A 181 10.65 -38.92 -2.29
C ARG A 181 9.53 -38.71 -3.31
N LYS A 182 8.49 -39.56 -3.31
CA LYS A 182 7.31 -39.36 -4.16
C LYS A 182 6.57 -38.06 -3.86
N VAL A 183 6.44 -37.69 -2.58
CA VAL A 183 5.86 -36.39 -2.19
C VAL A 183 6.69 -35.23 -2.74
N GLN A 184 8.03 -35.30 -2.68
CA GLN A 184 8.88 -34.27 -3.28
C GLN A 184 8.77 -34.21 -4.82
N GLU A 185 8.66 -35.36 -5.49
CA GLU A 185 8.43 -35.43 -6.94
C GLU A 185 7.12 -34.72 -7.33
N ILE A 186 6.06 -34.86 -6.51
CA ILE A 186 4.80 -34.12 -6.70
C ILE A 186 5.00 -32.62 -6.49
N LEU A 187 5.67 -32.22 -5.40
CA LEU A 187 5.90 -30.79 -5.08
C LEU A 187 6.75 -30.06 -6.11
N TYR A 188 7.66 -30.76 -6.79
CA TYR A 188 8.55 -30.20 -7.82
C TYR A 188 8.09 -30.44 -9.25
N ALA A 189 6.90 -31.02 -9.45
CA ALA A 189 6.35 -31.24 -10.78
C ALA A 189 6.22 -29.91 -11.55
N ALA A 190 6.61 -29.92 -12.83
CA ALA A 190 6.60 -28.71 -13.66
C ALA A 190 5.17 -28.20 -13.96
N THR A 191 4.20 -29.11 -13.91
CA THR A 191 2.78 -28.81 -14.14
C THR A 191 1.90 -29.54 -13.12
N SER A 192 0.69 -29.02 -12.89
CA SER A 192 -0.30 -29.71 -12.04
C SER A 192 -0.67 -31.08 -12.59
N GLU A 193 -0.69 -31.24 -13.91
CA GLU A 193 -1.00 -32.51 -14.59
C GLU A 193 0.08 -33.57 -14.30
N ASP A 194 1.35 -33.18 -14.33
CA ASP A 194 2.48 -34.06 -13.96
C ASP A 194 2.40 -34.48 -12.50
N GLY A 195 2.13 -33.54 -11.58
CA GLY A 195 1.95 -33.83 -10.16
C GLY A 195 0.80 -34.81 -9.91
N ASN A 196 -0.33 -34.60 -10.60
CA ASN A 196 -1.50 -35.49 -10.52
C ASN A 196 -1.22 -36.89 -11.09
N ARG A 197 -0.41 -36.98 -12.14
CA ARG A 197 0.03 -38.29 -12.69
C ARG A 197 0.90 -39.03 -11.67
N ILE A 198 1.91 -38.37 -11.09
CA ILE A 198 2.80 -38.97 -10.07
C ILE A 198 2.00 -39.44 -8.86
N MET A 199 1.03 -38.63 -8.40
CA MET A 199 0.15 -38.98 -7.29
C MET A 199 -0.63 -40.28 -7.56
N ARG A 200 -1.28 -40.39 -8.74
CA ARG A 200 -2.05 -41.58 -9.11
C ARG A 200 -1.17 -42.82 -9.29
N GLU A 201 -0.03 -42.68 -9.96
CA GLU A 201 0.95 -43.76 -10.09
C GLU A 201 1.44 -44.26 -8.72
N THR A 202 1.70 -43.33 -7.79
CA THR A 202 2.11 -43.66 -6.41
C THR A 202 0.99 -44.38 -5.63
N GLN A 203 -0.27 -43.98 -5.81
CA GLN A 203 -1.42 -44.69 -5.21
C GLN A 203 -1.51 -46.13 -5.73
N VAL A 204 -1.37 -46.35 -7.04
CA VAL A 204 -1.38 -47.70 -7.62
C VAL A 204 -0.20 -48.53 -7.13
N GLU A 205 1.00 -47.94 -7.05
CA GLU A 205 2.21 -48.62 -6.56
C GLU A 205 2.06 -49.09 -5.10
N ILE A 206 1.47 -48.26 -4.23
CA ILE A 206 1.41 -48.52 -2.79
C ILE A 206 0.14 -49.27 -2.38
N ALA A 207 -1.01 -48.91 -2.94
CA ALA A 207 -2.32 -49.42 -2.55
C ALA A 207 -2.95 -50.35 -3.59
N GLY A 208 -2.30 -50.56 -4.74
CA GLY A 208 -2.78 -51.46 -5.80
C GLY A 208 -3.96 -50.93 -6.62
N ARG A 209 -4.44 -49.72 -6.32
CA ARG A 209 -5.53 -49.04 -7.03
C ARG A 209 -5.43 -47.52 -6.87
N GLU A 210 -6.07 -46.78 -7.78
CA GLU A 210 -6.31 -45.34 -7.60
C GLU A 210 -7.48 -45.12 -6.62
N TYR A 211 -7.42 -44.02 -5.87
CA TYR A 211 -8.50 -43.53 -5.01
C TYR A 211 -8.96 -42.17 -5.51
N THR A 212 -10.27 -42.04 -5.67
CA THR A 212 -10.89 -40.75 -6.01
C THR A 212 -10.95 -39.84 -4.78
N GLU A 213 -10.99 -38.52 -5.00
CA GLU A 213 -11.18 -37.55 -3.91
C GLU A 213 -12.48 -37.81 -3.13
N GLU A 214 -13.54 -38.26 -3.80
CA GLU A 214 -14.83 -38.58 -3.19
C GLU A 214 -14.73 -39.76 -2.22
N GLU A 215 -14.00 -40.82 -2.58
CA GLU A 215 -13.78 -41.99 -1.71
C GLU A 215 -12.97 -41.60 -0.46
N LEU A 216 -11.89 -40.84 -0.63
CA LEU A 216 -11.02 -40.42 0.49
C LEU A 216 -11.74 -39.46 1.46
N SER A 217 -12.67 -38.66 0.95
CA SER A 217 -13.45 -37.70 1.75
C SER A 217 -14.55 -38.36 2.58
N GLN A 218 -14.99 -39.57 2.23
CA GLN A 218 -16.01 -40.32 2.97
C GLN A 218 -15.42 -41.14 4.13
N GLU A 219 -14.11 -41.39 4.10
CA GLU A 219 -13.40 -42.16 5.13
C GLU A 219 -12.75 -41.29 6.23
N SER A 220 -12.77 -39.96 6.08
CA SER A 220 -12.17 -38.97 7.01
C SER A 220 -13.19 -38.37 7.98
#